data_AF-A0A358A026-F1
#
_entry.id   AF-A0A358A026-F1
#
_cell.length_a   1.000
_cell.length_b   1.000
_cell.length_c   1.000
_cell.angle_alpha   90.00
_cell.angle_beta   90.00
_cell.angle_gamma   90.00
#
_symmetry.space_group_name_H-M   'P 1'
#
loop_
_entity.id
_entity.type
_entity.pdbx_description
1 polymer ?
#
loop_
_entity_poly.entity_id
_entity_poly.type
_entity_poly.pdbx_seq_one_letter_code
_entity_poly.pdbx_strand_id
1 'polypeptide(L)' 'MCETWVVNRWDSVHADALADGKGWYFDPDTRLLVLTEITLLDRGHCCSSGCRHCPYRGTATESDGPEPSGEVGR' A
#
# COMPACT_ATOMS: atom_id res chain seq x y z
N MET A 1 15.97 -0.52 -31.64
CA MET A 1 14.78 -1.34 -31.36
C MET A 1 14.25 -0.81 -30.04
N CYS A 2 13.15 -0.06 -30.04
CA CYS A 2 12.62 0.53 -28.82
C CYS A 2 11.93 -0.57 -28.03
N GLU A 3 12.60 -1.03 -26.97
CA GLU A 3 12.13 -2.08 -26.08
C GLU A 3 10.91 -1.52 -25.33
N THR A 4 9.71 -1.89 -25.77
CA THR A 4 8.48 -1.47 -25.10
C THR A 4 8.48 -2.10 -23.72
N TRP A 5 8.76 -1.29 -22.71
CA TRP A 5 8.50 -1.66 -21.33
C TRP A 5 7.03 -2.05 -21.24
N VAL A 6 6.76 -3.30 -20.87
CA VAL A 6 5.41 -3.74 -20.52
C VAL A 6 5.08 -3.03 -19.22
N VAL A 7 4.48 -1.85 -19.34
CA VAL A 7 3.84 -1.21 -18.19
C VAL A 7 2.68 -2.11 -17.79
N ASN A 8 2.76 -2.69 -16.59
CA ASN A 8 1.69 -3.53 -16.08
C ASN A 8 0.42 -2.67 -15.99
N ARG A 9 -0.70 -3.15 -16.53
CA ARG A 9 -1.97 -2.39 -16.51
C ARG A 9 -2.40 -1.89 -15.13
N TRP A 10 -2.00 -2.60 -14.06
CA TRP A 10 -2.27 -2.22 -12.67
C TRP A 10 -1.51 -0.97 -12.25
N ASP A 11 -0.28 -0.80 -12.75
CA ASP A 11 0.56 0.37 -12.48
C ASP A 11 -0.04 1.62 -13.14
N SER A 12 -0.55 1.49 -14.37
CA SER A 12 -1.17 2.62 -15.07
C SER A 12 -2.46 3.11 -14.39
N VAL A 13 -3.36 2.21 -13.96
CA VAL A 13 -4.58 2.63 -13.25
C VAL A 13 -4.30 3.15 -11.84
N HIS A 14 -3.24 2.65 -11.20
CA HIS A 14 -2.77 3.18 -9.91
C HIS A 14 -2.22 4.59 -10.08
N ALA A 15 -1.36 4.82 -11.08
CA ALA A 15 -0.81 6.13 -11.40
C ALA A 15 -1.90 7.15 -11.76
N ASP A 16 -2.92 6.75 -12.52
CA ASP A 16 -4.08 7.60 -12.83
C ASP A 16 -4.86 7.99 -11.56
N ALA A 17 -5.14 7.01 -10.68
CA ALA A 17 -5.79 7.28 -9.42
C ALA A 17 -4.96 8.24 -8.53
N LEU A 18 -3.64 8.07 -8.48
CA LEU A 18 -2.75 8.99 -7.77
C LEU A 18 -2.76 10.39 -8.38
N ALA A 19 -2.74 10.51 -9.71
CA ALA A 19 -2.79 11.79 -10.41
C ALA A 19 -4.11 12.54 -10.14
N ASP A 20 -5.21 11.81 -10.01
CA ASP A 20 -6.53 12.35 -9.66
C ASP A 20 -6.71 12.58 -8.15
N GLY A 21 -5.73 12.17 -7.32
CA GLY A 21 -5.83 12.22 -5.85
C GLY A 21 -6.85 11.24 -5.27
N LYS A 22 -7.23 10.21 -6.03
CA LYS A 22 -8.13 9.14 -5.58
C LYS A 22 -7.37 8.15 -4.72
N GLY A 23 -7.92 7.89 -3.54
CA GLY A 23 -7.39 6.91 -2.60
C GLY A 23 -7.54 5.44 -3.02
N TRP A 24 -8.21 5.17 -4.14
CA TRP A 24 -8.57 3.83 -4.58
C TRP A 24 -8.74 3.77 -6.09
N TYR A 25 -8.61 2.58 -6.66
CA TYR A 25 -8.86 2.28 -8.06
C TYR A 25 -9.56 0.93 -8.20
N PHE A 26 -10.18 0.69 -9.36
CA PHE A 26 -10.73 -0.62 -9.69
C PHE A 26 -9.70 -1.46 -10.41
N ASP A 27 -9.48 -2.67 -9.91
CA ASP A 27 -8.58 -3.62 -10.54
C ASP A 27 -9.17 -4.10 -11.89
N PRO A 28 -8.44 -3.96 -13.01
CA PRO A 28 -8.95 -4.29 -14.33
C PRO A 28 -9.13 -5.81 -14.59
N ASP A 29 -8.59 -6.69 -13.74
CA ASP A 29 -8.81 -8.14 -13.81
C ASP A 29 -10.02 -8.57 -12.99
N THR A 30 -10.00 -8.20 -11.72
CA THR A 30 -10.89 -8.74 -10.69
C THR A 30 -12.09 -7.85 -10.43
N ARG A 31 -12.07 -6.60 -10.95
CA ARG A 31 -13.05 -5.53 -10.70
C ARG A 31 -13.29 -5.26 -9.21
N LEU A 32 -12.30 -5.58 -8.38
CA LEU A 32 -12.30 -5.26 -6.96
C LEU A 32 -11.80 -3.84 -6.73
N LEU A 33 -12.27 -3.23 -5.65
CA LEU A 33 -11.76 -1.93 -5.19
C LEU A 33 -10.42 -2.15 -4.48
N VAL A 34 -9.38 -1.53 -4.99
CA VAL A 34 -8.01 -1.59 -4.45
C VAL A 34 -7.63 -0.23 -3.93
N LEU A 35 -7.12 -0.16 -2.70
CA LEU A 35 -6.60 1.07 -2.12
C LEU A 35 -5.23 1.39 -2.72
N THR A 36 -5.02 2.68 -2.97
CA THR A 36 -3.73 3.24 -3.37
C THR A 36 -2.79 3.38 -2.17
N GLU A 37 -1.51 3.60 -2.44
CA GLU A 37 -0.50 3.82 -1.41
C GLU A 37 -0.81 5.04 -0.53
N ILE A 38 -1.35 6.13 -1.09
CA ILE A 38 -1.62 7.37 -0.34
C ILE A 38 -2.63 7.13 0.79
N THR A 39 -3.66 6.33 0.54
CA THR A 39 -4.66 5.99 1.56
C THR A 39 -4.10 5.03 2.59
N LEU A 40 -3.21 4.12 2.19
CA LEU A 40 -2.58 3.20 3.13
C LEU A 40 -1.59 3.95 4.03
N LEU A 41 -0.83 4.90 3.47
CA LEU A 41 0.08 5.78 4.21
C LEU A 41 -0.66 6.66 5.21
N ASP A 42 -1.77 7.28 4.79
CA ASP A 42 -2.65 8.05 5.69
C ASP A 42 -3.17 7.20 6.85
N ARG A 43 -3.55 5.96 6.55
CA ARG A 43 -4.05 5.00 7.55
C ARG A 43 -2.95 4.48 8.49
N GLY A 44 -1.69 4.51 8.06
CA GLY A 44 -0.54 4.08 8.84
C GLY A 44 -0.38 2.56 9.02
N HIS A 45 -1.19 1.72 8.35
CA HIS A 45 -1.10 0.25 8.47
C HIS A 45 -1.64 -0.50 7.25
N CYS A 46 -1.19 -1.76 7.11
CA CYS A 46 -1.69 -2.67 6.08
C CYS A 46 -3.17 -3.00 6.29
N CYS A 47 -3.99 -2.86 5.24
CA CYS A 47 -5.42 -3.20 5.27
C CYS A 47 -5.72 -4.70 5.07
N SER A 48 -4.71 -5.53 4.79
CA SER A 48 -4.83 -6.96 4.49
C SER A 48 -5.82 -7.33 3.37
N SER A 49 -6.22 -6.38 2.53
CA SER A 49 -7.18 -6.58 1.44
C SER A 49 -6.54 -7.07 0.13
N GLY A 50 -5.24 -7.38 0.14
CA GLY A 50 -4.53 -7.91 -1.04
C GLY A 50 -4.13 -6.86 -2.08
N CYS A 51 -4.03 -5.58 -1.71
CA CYS A 51 -3.61 -4.51 -2.62
C CYS A 51 -2.21 -4.77 -3.19
N ARG A 52 -2.04 -4.54 -4.50
CA ARG A 52 -0.78 -4.83 -5.22
C ARG A 52 0.34 -3.83 -4.91
N HIS A 53 -0.02 -2.57 -4.66
CA HIS A 53 0.91 -1.46 -4.39
C HIS A 53 0.90 -1.07 -2.90
N CYS A 54 0.70 -2.03 -2.00
CA CYS A 54 0.70 -1.75 -0.57
C CYS A 54 2.14 -1.51 -0.06
N PRO A 55 2.46 -0.33 0.50
CA PRO A 55 3.80 -0.04 1.01
C PRO A 55 4.18 -0.90 2.22
N TYR A 56 3.20 -1.39 2.98
CA TYR A 56 3.40 -2.24 4.16
C TYR A 56 3.54 -3.74 3.85
N ARG A 57 3.48 -4.16 2.58
CA ARG A 57 3.47 -5.60 2.20
C ARG A 57 4.83 -6.30 2.42
N GLY A 58 5.88 -5.56 2.73
CA GLY A 58 7.24 -6.10 2.95
C GLY A 58 7.93 -5.64 4.24
N THR A 59 7.33 -4.74 5.03
CA THR A 59 7.90 -4.27 6.29
C THR A 59 7.45 -5.16 7.44
N ALA A 60 7.92 -6.41 7.43
CA ALA A 60 7.87 -7.30 8.59
C ALA A 60 9.23 -7.33 9.31
N THR A 61 10.00 -6.24 9.26
CA THR A 61 11.28 -6.13 9.97
C THR A 61 11.28 -4.89 10.86
N GLU A 62 10.89 -5.12 12.11
CA GLU A 62 11.63 -4.63 13.29
C GLU A 62 11.77 -3.12 13.43
N SER A 63 10.85 -2.48 14.15
CA SER A 63 11.18 -1.39 15.07
C SER A 63 10.05 -1.24 16.08
N ASP A 64 10.37 -1.60 17.32
CA ASP A 64 9.92 -0.92 18.54
C ASP A 64 8.41 -0.82 18.76
N GLY A 65 7.89 -1.78 19.52
CA GLY A 65 6.65 -1.54 20.25
C GLY A 65 6.86 -0.39 21.24
N PRO A 66 5.83 0.43 21.55
CA PRO A 66 5.93 1.27 22.74
C PRO A 66 5.94 0.32 23.94
N GLU A 67 7.12 0.04 24.46
CA GLU A 67 7.34 -0.51 25.79
C GLU A 67 6.45 0.29 26.76
N PRO A 68 5.42 -0.31 27.41
CA PRO A 68 4.79 0.40 28.51
C PRO A 68 5.85 0.51 29.61
N SER A 69 6.27 1.74 29.89
CA SER A 69 7.10 2.09 31.04
C SER A 69 6.39 1.61 32.31
N GLY A 70 6.71 0.39 32.73
CA GLY A 70 6.18 -0.26 33.92
C GLY A 70 7.34 -0.80 34.72
N GLU A 71 8.08 0.13 35.34
CA GLU A 71 8.94 -0.18 36.49
C GLU A 71 8.09 -0.90 37.55
N VAL A 72 8.26 -2.22 37.67
CA VAL A 72 7.83 -2.93 38.87
C VAL A 72 9.02 -3.00 39.82
N GLY A 73 9.01 -2.07 40.77
CA GLY A 73 10.01 -2.00 41.83
C GLY A 73 9.85 -3.11 42.87
N ARG A 74 11.02 -3.50 43.39
CA ARG A 74 11.32 -4.19 44.67
C ARG A 74 10.90 -5.64 44.85
#